data_AF-A0A497GYX9-F1
#
_entry.id   AF-A0A497GYX9-F1
#
_cell.length_a   1.000
_cell.length_b   1.000
_cell.length_c   1.000
_cell.angle_alpha   90.00
_cell.angle_beta   90.00
_cell.angle_gamma   90.00
#
_symmetry.space_group_name_H-M   'P 1'
#
loop_
_entity.id
_entity.type
_entity.pdbx_description
1 polymer ?
#
loop_
_entity_poly.entity_id
_entity_poly.type
_entity_poly.pdbx_seq_one_letter_code
_entity_poly.pdbx_strand_id
1 'polypeptide(L)'
;MIKSLTIENFQAHKELSIEFAPGITSIIGPSDTGKSSIIRALKWVVTNRPSGEAFIRDGAREAIVTVEVDDTSIIRVRGKENLYEVGDVILEAFGNDVPPDVSQAFNMDTVNFQGQHDSPYWFSETAGEVSRQLNRIIDLGIIDTTLANLASASRKAKVEMEVVGDRVRESKEERSRLRHVLEMDKDFEKVCAIETDYSEVLQRASVLRSVLERAVSHRRTEKNAREWLISGEIVVNAGIEWQEAQKKKKELCDQVGYIRELRKIAQAPVPSLVTIEKVADDWGAVAAERDRLTMMLDDIQGLKEEVCQKEESMEQARTKFHERLGETCPLCGTRIESSR
;
A
#
# COMPACT_ATOMS: atom_id res chain seq x y z
N MET A 1 39.66 -66.29 -43.72
CA MET A 1 40.06 -66.80 -45.04
C MET A 1 38.85 -66.95 -45.93
N ILE A 2 38.91 -66.40 -47.14
CA ILE A 2 37.83 -66.53 -48.13
C ILE A 2 37.79 -67.97 -48.65
N LYS A 3 36.69 -68.68 -48.41
CA LYS A 3 36.48 -70.08 -48.79
C LYS A 3 35.78 -70.19 -50.16
N SER A 4 34.75 -69.39 -50.38
CA SER A 4 33.99 -69.40 -51.64
C SER A 4 33.41 -68.03 -51.99
N LEU A 5 33.05 -67.88 -53.25
CA LEU A 5 32.40 -66.70 -53.81
C LEU A 5 31.29 -67.16 -54.75
N THR A 6 30.07 -66.71 -54.47
CA THR A 6 28.90 -66.89 -55.32
C THR A 6 28.45 -65.53 -55.83
N ILE A 7 28.26 -65.43 -57.14
CA ILE A 7 27.92 -64.19 -57.84
C ILE A 7 26.65 -64.42 -58.63
N GLU A 8 25.65 -63.58 -58.42
CA GLU A 8 24.41 -63.57 -59.17
C GLU A 8 24.17 -62.20 -59.81
N ASN A 9 23.88 -62.21 -61.11
CA ASN A 9 23.54 -61.03 -61.91
C ASN A 9 24.55 -59.86 -61.81
N PHE A 10 25.84 -60.15 -61.75
CA PHE A 10 26.91 -59.15 -61.70
C PHE A 10 27.70 -59.12 -63.02
N GLN A 11 27.60 -58.01 -63.75
CA GLN A 11 28.23 -57.78 -65.05
C GLN A 11 27.98 -58.94 -66.04
N ALA A 12 29.03 -59.66 -66.44
CA ALA A 12 28.94 -60.75 -67.41
C ALA A 12 28.32 -62.04 -66.84
N HIS A 13 28.25 -62.17 -65.51
CA HIS A 13 27.88 -63.41 -64.84
C HIS A 13 26.40 -63.44 -64.47
N LYS A 14 25.65 -64.47 -64.93
CA LYS A 14 24.29 -64.75 -64.42
C LYS A 14 24.36 -65.30 -63.01
N GLU A 15 25.22 -66.29 -62.88
CA GLU A 15 25.36 -67.16 -61.74
C GLU A 15 26.74 -67.78 -61.91
N LEU A 16 27.59 -67.63 -60.90
CA LEU A 16 28.93 -68.18 -60.87
C LEU A 16 29.27 -68.50 -59.43
N SER A 17 29.68 -69.75 -59.16
CA SER A 17 30.18 -70.16 -57.86
C SER A 17 31.62 -70.63 -57.99
N ILE A 18 32.49 -70.16 -57.11
CA ILE A 18 33.92 -70.47 -57.08
C ILE A 18 34.28 -70.89 -55.67
N GLU A 19 34.90 -72.05 -55.54
CA GLU A 19 35.60 -72.47 -54.33
C GLU A 19 37.08 -72.11 -54.45
N PHE A 20 37.60 -71.37 -53.47
CA PHE A 20 39.01 -70.97 -53.45
C PHE A 20 39.87 -72.05 -52.80
N ALA A 21 41.04 -72.29 -53.39
CA ALA A 21 42.06 -73.13 -52.78
C ALA A 21 42.72 -72.43 -51.58
N PRO A 22 43.24 -73.17 -50.58
CA PRO A 22 43.90 -72.60 -49.40
C PRO A 22 45.23 -71.87 -49.68
N GLY A 23 45.62 -71.73 -50.94
CA GLY A 23 46.83 -71.04 -51.36
C GLY A 23 46.54 -70.12 -52.53
N ILE A 24 46.99 -70.52 -53.72
CA ILE A 24 46.84 -69.71 -54.94
C ILE A 24 45.70 -70.29 -55.77
N THR A 25 44.72 -69.45 -56.09
CA THR A 25 43.66 -69.75 -57.05
C THR A 25 43.87 -68.92 -58.32
N SER A 26 44.02 -69.59 -59.47
CA SER A 26 44.24 -68.94 -60.77
C SER A 26 42.98 -69.04 -61.63
N ILE A 27 42.41 -67.89 -62.01
CA ILE A 27 41.24 -67.82 -62.90
C ILE A 27 41.72 -67.62 -64.33
N ILE A 28 41.52 -68.64 -65.18
CA ILE A 28 42.01 -68.66 -66.56
C ILE A 28 40.82 -68.67 -67.52
N GLY A 29 40.95 -67.98 -68.64
CA GLY A 29 39.93 -67.97 -69.70
C GLY A 29 40.22 -66.93 -70.78
N PRO A 30 39.45 -66.92 -71.88
CA PRO A 30 39.59 -65.93 -72.95
C PRO A 30 39.38 -64.50 -72.43
N SER A 31 39.98 -63.51 -73.11
CA SER A 31 39.69 -62.10 -72.82
C SER A 31 38.20 -61.79 -72.97
N ASP A 32 37.71 -60.81 -72.21
CA ASP A 32 36.32 -60.33 -72.25
C ASP A 32 35.23 -61.34 -71.83
N THR A 33 35.61 -62.36 -71.06
CA THR A 33 34.67 -63.35 -70.49
C THR A 33 34.23 -63.05 -69.06
N GLY A 34 34.55 -61.85 -68.55
CA GLY A 34 34.19 -61.45 -67.18
C GLY A 34 35.16 -61.91 -66.09
N LYS A 35 36.39 -62.33 -66.41
CA LYS A 35 37.41 -62.67 -65.40
C LYS A 35 37.63 -61.53 -64.39
N SER A 36 37.80 -60.31 -64.90
CA SER A 36 37.97 -59.12 -64.06
C SER A 36 36.70 -58.77 -63.26
N SER A 37 35.52 -59.19 -63.74
CA SER A 37 34.25 -59.00 -63.03
C SER A 37 34.19 -59.81 -61.73
N ILE A 38 34.86 -60.95 -61.66
CA ILE A 38 34.95 -61.78 -60.45
C ILE A 38 35.68 -61.03 -59.34
N ILE A 39 36.86 -60.49 -59.66
CA ILE A 39 37.65 -59.69 -58.71
C ILE A 39 36.91 -58.39 -58.33
N ARG A 40 36.19 -57.77 -59.28
CA ARG A 40 35.35 -56.60 -58.98
C ARG A 40 34.17 -56.94 -58.06
N ALA A 41 33.53 -58.09 -58.24
CA ALA A 41 32.44 -58.54 -57.36
C ALA A 41 32.97 -58.72 -55.92
N LEU A 42 34.10 -59.40 -55.76
CA LEU A 42 34.73 -59.54 -54.45
C LEU A 42 35.12 -58.18 -53.84
N LYS A 43 35.75 -57.31 -54.62
CA LYS A 43 36.10 -55.94 -54.19
C LYS A 43 34.86 -55.14 -53.78
N TRP A 44 33.75 -55.34 -54.48
CA TRP A 44 32.49 -54.66 -54.19
C TRP A 44 31.90 -55.06 -52.84
N VAL A 45 31.93 -56.35 -52.49
CA VAL A 45 31.51 -56.80 -51.16
C VAL A 45 32.41 -56.24 -50.06
N VAL A 46 33.73 -56.23 -50.28
CA VAL A 46 34.69 -55.80 -49.24
C VAL A 46 34.67 -54.28 -49.03
N THR A 47 34.50 -53.49 -50.09
CA THR A 47 34.74 -52.04 -50.05
C THR A 47 33.51 -51.17 -50.33
N ASN A 48 32.35 -51.79 -50.60
CA ASN A 48 31.14 -51.09 -51.07
C ASN A 48 31.40 -50.23 -52.33
N ARG A 49 32.37 -50.61 -53.18
CA ARG A 49 32.75 -49.88 -54.40
C ARG A 49 32.91 -50.80 -55.62
N PRO A 50 32.48 -50.38 -56.82
CA PRO A 50 31.97 -49.05 -57.18
C PRO A 50 30.56 -48.77 -56.63
N SER A 51 30.23 -47.49 -56.45
CA SER A 51 28.89 -47.05 -56.10
C SER A 51 27.96 -47.06 -57.32
N GLY A 52 26.65 -47.05 -57.07
CA GLY A 52 25.63 -47.11 -58.12
C GLY A 52 25.25 -48.53 -58.51
N GLU A 53 24.74 -48.69 -59.73
CA GLU A 53 24.09 -49.93 -60.21
C GLU A 53 24.63 -50.41 -61.56
N ALA A 54 25.67 -49.75 -62.10
CA ALA A 54 26.25 -50.07 -63.41
C ALA A 54 26.89 -51.47 -63.49
N PHE A 55 27.11 -52.12 -62.36
CA PHE A 55 27.60 -53.50 -62.30
C PHE A 55 26.47 -54.53 -62.30
N ILE A 56 25.20 -54.13 -62.13
CA ILE A 56 24.07 -55.04 -62.27
C ILE A 56 23.99 -55.47 -63.74
N ARG A 57 23.84 -56.77 -63.96
CA ARG A 57 23.74 -57.33 -65.31
C ARG A 57 22.52 -56.78 -66.03
N ASP A 58 22.68 -56.50 -67.34
CA ASP A 58 21.57 -56.04 -68.17
C ASP A 58 20.39 -57.04 -68.17
N GLY A 59 19.18 -56.52 -67.98
CA GLY A 59 17.95 -57.29 -67.81
C GLY A 59 17.71 -57.88 -66.41
N ALA A 60 18.64 -57.72 -65.45
CA ALA A 60 18.44 -58.12 -64.05
C ALA A 60 17.93 -56.94 -63.20
N ARG A 61 17.26 -57.27 -62.07
CA ARG A 61 16.73 -56.27 -61.13
C ARG A 61 17.67 -55.96 -59.98
N GLU A 62 18.56 -56.89 -59.67
CA GLU A 62 19.50 -56.82 -58.56
C GLU A 62 20.73 -57.68 -58.86
N ALA A 63 21.83 -57.35 -58.20
CA ALA A 63 23.04 -58.16 -58.12
C ALA A 63 23.24 -58.60 -56.68
N ILE A 64 23.59 -59.88 -56.51
CA ILE A 64 23.84 -60.51 -55.22
C ILE A 64 25.23 -61.12 -55.29
N VAL A 65 26.04 -60.83 -54.28
CA VAL A 65 27.35 -61.47 -54.14
C VAL A 65 27.46 -62.01 -52.73
N THR A 66 27.67 -63.31 -52.62
CA THR A 66 27.85 -64.04 -51.37
C THR A 66 29.30 -64.47 -51.25
N VAL A 67 29.91 -64.19 -50.10
CA VAL A 67 31.29 -64.57 -49.82
C VAL A 67 31.32 -65.30 -48.48
N GLU A 68 31.85 -66.52 -48.50
CA GLU A 68 32.11 -67.27 -47.28
C GLU A 68 33.52 -66.92 -46.78
N VAL A 69 33.60 -66.29 -45.60
CA VAL A 69 34.85 -65.91 -44.96
C VAL A 69 34.94 -66.59 -43.60
N ASP A 70 35.92 -67.48 -43.45
CA ASP A 70 36.03 -68.35 -42.28
C ASP A 70 34.69 -69.06 -42.04
N ASP A 71 34.04 -68.81 -40.91
CA ASP A 71 32.76 -69.44 -40.55
C ASP A 71 31.57 -68.47 -40.67
N THR A 72 31.76 -67.35 -41.38
CA THR A 72 30.76 -66.29 -41.57
C THR A 72 30.41 -66.14 -43.04
N SER A 73 29.12 -66.22 -43.34
CA SER A 73 28.57 -65.89 -44.66
C SER A 73 28.27 -64.39 -44.73
N ILE A 74 28.78 -63.71 -45.76
CA ILE A 74 28.52 -62.30 -46.02
C ILE A 74 27.85 -62.17 -47.38
N ILE A 75 26.60 -61.69 -47.39
CA ILE A 75 25.82 -61.46 -48.60
C ILE A 75 25.69 -59.96 -48.81
N ARG A 76 25.96 -59.52 -50.03
CA ARG A 76 25.82 -58.13 -50.44
C ARG A 76 24.81 -58.03 -51.57
N VAL A 77 23.70 -57.35 -51.30
CA VAL A 77 22.59 -57.18 -52.24
C VAL A 77 22.49 -55.73 -52.69
N ARG A 78 22.36 -55.54 -54.01
CA ARG A 78 22.07 -54.24 -54.61
C ARG A 78 21.11 -54.35 -55.76
N GLY A 79 20.01 -53.60 -55.65
CA GLY A 79 19.01 -53.37 -56.68
C GLY A 79 17.99 -52.40 -56.13
N LYS A 80 16.73 -52.83 -56.02
CA LYS A 80 15.73 -52.10 -55.22
C LYS A 80 16.14 -52.02 -53.75
N GLU A 81 16.75 -53.08 -53.25
CA GLU A 81 17.29 -53.18 -51.90
C GLU A 81 18.79 -52.89 -51.90
N ASN A 82 19.30 -52.39 -50.77
CA ASN A 82 20.70 -52.06 -50.61
C ASN A 82 21.12 -52.44 -49.19
N LEU A 83 21.50 -53.71 -49.02
CA LEU A 83 21.78 -54.30 -47.71
C LEU A 83 23.05 -55.17 -47.72
N TYR A 84 23.61 -55.36 -46.54
CA TYR A 84 24.50 -56.47 -46.24
C TYR A 84 23.78 -57.44 -45.32
N GLU A 85 24.05 -58.73 -45.46
CA GLU A 85 23.65 -59.76 -44.52
C GLU A 85 24.92 -60.45 -44.02
N VAL A 86 25.10 -60.51 -42.71
CA VAL A 86 26.26 -61.13 -42.05
C VAL A 86 25.72 -62.19 -41.10
N GLY A 87 25.80 -63.46 -41.50
CA GLY A 87 25.07 -64.53 -40.81
C GLY A 87 23.57 -64.24 -40.83
N ASP A 88 22.94 -64.12 -39.65
CA ASP A 88 21.50 -63.83 -39.52
C ASP A 88 21.18 -62.32 -39.38
N VAL A 89 22.18 -61.44 -39.49
CA VAL A 89 22.03 -60.00 -39.24
C VAL A 89 21.94 -59.23 -40.55
N ILE A 90 20.83 -58.54 -40.76
CA ILE A 90 20.62 -57.63 -41.90
C ILE A 90 21.05 -56.21 -41.52
N LEU A 91 21.95 -55.64 -42.32
CA LEU A 91 22.54 -54.32 -42.14
C LEU A 91 22.12 -53.41 -43.30
N GLU A 92 21.33 -52.40 -42.97
CA GLU A 92 20.84 -51.37 -43.91
C GLU A 92 21.44 -49.98 -43.58
N ALA A 93 21.26 -49.01 -44.47
CA ALA A 93 21.58 -47.59 -44.25
C ALA A 93 23.06 -47.25 -43.91
N PHE A 94 24.03 -48.06 -44.33
CA PHE A 94 25.48 -47.81 -44.16
C PHE A 94 26.08 -46.73 -45.09
N GLY A 95 25.24 -46.03 -45.87
CA GLY A 95 25.68 -44.94 -46.75
C GLY A 95 26.70 -45.38 -47.81
N ASN A 96 27.84 -44.68 -47.85
CA ASN A 96 28.95 -44.95 -48.79
C ASN A 96 30.06 -45.84 -48.20
N ASP A 97 30.00 -46.12 -46.90
CA ASP A 97 31.01 -46.91 -46.20
C ASP A 97 30.55 -48.36 -46.05
N VAL A 98 31.40 -49.19 -45.47
CA VAL A 98 31.13 -50.61 -45.20
C VAL A 98 30.74 -50.75 -43.73
N PRO A 99 29.70 -51.51 -43.38
CA PRO A 99 29.35 -51.75 -41.98
C PRO A 99 30.54 -52.30 -41.17
N PRO A 100 30.71 -51.93 -39.88
CA PRO A 100 31.82 -52.39 -39.06
C PRO A 100 31.96 -53.91 -39.01
N ASP A 101 30.85 -54.63 -38.94
CA ASP A 101 30.82 -56.10 -38.86
C ASP A 101 31.40 -56.75 -40.13
N VAL A 102 31.07 -56.19 -41.30
CA VAL A 102 31.62 -56.63 -42.59
C VAL A 102 33.11 -56.28 -42.68
N SER A 103 33.49 -55.07 -42.29
CA SER A 103 34.89 -54.61 -42.32
C SER A 103 35.79 -55.46 -41.42
N GLN A 104 35.32 -55.81 -40.22
CA GLN A 104 36.04 -56.68 -39.28
C GLN A 104 36.12 -58.13 -39.77
N ALA A 105 35.05 -58.66 -40.37
CA ALA A 105 35.04 -60.03 -40.86
C ALA A 105 36.01 -60.24 -42.03
N PHE A 106 36.09 -59.29 -42.97
CA PHE A 106 37.08 -59.37 -44.04
C PHE A 106 38.49 -58.98 -43.59
N ASN A 107 38.61 -57.94 -42.75
CA ASN A 107 39.88 -57.30 -42.41
C ASN A 107 40.73 -56.98 -43.66
N MET A 108 40.07 -56.49 -44.71
CA MET A 108 40.66 -56.14 -46.00
C MET A 108 40.23 -54.74 -46.40
N ASP A 109 41.12 -54.03 -47.08
CA ASP A 109 40.86 -52.72 -47.70
C ASP A 109 41.26 -52.77 -49.17
N THR A 110 41.06 -51.67 -49.88
CA THR A 110 41.50 -51.40 -51.24
C THR A 110 42.96 -51.76 -51.53
N VAL A 111 43.85 -51.71 -50.54
CA VAL A 111 45.26 -52.10 -50.67
C VAL A 111 45.45 -53.59 -50.98
N ASN A 112 44.48 -54.44 -50.61
CA ASN A 112 44.52 -55.88 -50.89
C ASN A 112 44.12 -56.21 -52.35
N PHE A 113 43.67 -55.23 -53.13
CA PHE A 113 43.22 -55.42 -54.50
C PHE A 113 44.12 -54.69 -55.49
N GLN A 114 44.74 -55.43 -56.41
CA GLN A 114 45.52 -54.86 -57.51
C GLN A 114 44.74 -54.96 -58.83
N GLY A 115 44.50 -53.81 -59.47
CA GLY A 115 43.90 -53.71 -60.79
C GLY A 115 44.86 -54.08 -61.93
N GLN A 116 44.31 -54.31 -63.12
CA GLN A 116 45.08 -54.73 -64.30
C GLN A 116 46.15 -53.71 -64.75
N HIS A 117 45.93 -52.43 -64.47
CA HIS A 117 46.83 -51.33 -64.85
C HIS A 117 47.54 -50.69 -63.65
N ASP A 118 47.36 -51.26 -62.46
CA ASP A 118 48.04 -50.78 -61.27
C ASP A 118 49.51 -51.20 -61.35
N SER A 119 50.39 -50.34 -60.85
CA SER A 119 51.82 -50.67 -60.86
C SER A 119 52.08 -51.90 -59.99
N PRO A 120 52.91 -52.86 -60.44
CA PRO A 120 53.30 -54.01 -59.63
C PRO A 120 54.11 -53.62 -58.39
N TYR A 121 54.76 -52.45 -58.40
CA TYR A 121 55.63 -51.98 -57.32
C TYR A 121 55.43 -50.51 -57.01
N TRP A 122 55.58 -50.15 -55.74
CA TRP A 122 55.55 -48.76 -55.28
C TRP A 122 56.70 -47.89 -55.79
N PHE A 123 57.70 -48.45 -56.47
CA PHE A 123 58.82 -47.69 -57.04
C PHE A 123 58.40 -46.65 -58.08
N SER A 124 57.25 -46.84 -58.72
CA SER A 124 56.70 -45.87 -59.68
C SER A 124 55.80 -44.81 -59.04
N GLU A 125 55.45 -44.96 -57.76
CA GLU A 125 54.62 -44.02 -57.03
C GLU A 125 55.48 -42.89 -56.45
N THR A 126 54.87 -41.73 -56.22
CA THR A 126 55.56 -40.62 -55.55
C THR A 126 55.82 -40.96 -54.08
N ALA A 127 56.88 -40.41 -53.48
CA ALA A 127 57.18 -40.62 -52.05
C ALA A 127 56.00 -40.29 -51.11
N GLY A 128 55.18 -39.29 -51.48
CA GLY A 128 53.97 -38.94 -50.75
C GLY A 128 52.86 -40.00 -50.83
N GLU A 129 52.67 -40.62 -52.00
CA GLU A 129 51.68 -41.70 -52.16
C GLU A 129 52.12 -42.97 -51.46
N VAL A 130 53.41 -43.34 -51.56
CA VAL A 130 53.99 -44.46 -50.81
C VAL A 130 53.80 -44.26 -49.30
N SER A 131 54.07 -43.05 -48.79
CA SER A 131 53.85 -42.73 -47.38
C SER A 131 52.37 -42.85 -46.98
N ARG A 132 51.44 -42.44 -47.86
CA ARG A 132 50.00 -42.57 -47.64
C ARG A 132 49.55 -44.03 -47.61
N GLN A 133 50.02 -44.86 -48.54
CA GLN A 133 49.70 -46.29 -48.54
C GLN A 133 50.28 -46.99 -47.30
N LEU A 134 51.53 -46.68 -46.92
CA LEU A 134 52.16 -47.21 -45.71
C LEU A 134 51.38 -46.81 -44.45
N ASN A 135 50.92 -45.56 -44.36
CA ASN A 135 50.09 -45.09 -43.26
C ASN A 135 48.75 -45.83 -43.17
N ARG A 136 48.14 -46.24 -44.29
CA ARG A 136 46.91 -47.06 -44.27
C ARG A 136 47.15 -48.45 -43.73
N ILE A 137 48.32 -49.04 -43.98
CA ILE A 137 48.67 -50.39 -43.49
C ILE A 137 48.98 -50.36 -41.99
N ILE A 138 49.68 -49.31 -41.52
CA ILE A 138 50.16 -49.21 -40.14
C ILE A 138 49.13 -48.52 -39.22
N ASP A 139 48.09 -47.90 -39.80
CA ASP A 139 47.11 -47.05 -39.12
C ASP A 139 47.75 -45.95 -38.25
N LEU A 140 48.68 -45.19 -38.85
CA LEU A 140 49.22 -43.97 -38.22
C LEU A 140 48.23 -42.79 -38.31
N GLY A 141 47.07 -42.98 -38.94
CA GLY A 141 46.05 -41.93 -39.09
C GLY A 141 45.52 -41.41 -37.75
N ILE A 142 45.51 -42.26 -36.71
CA ILE A 142 45.16 -41.84 -35.36
C ILE A 142 46.11 -40.76 -34.81
N ILE A 143 47.40 -40.83 -35.17
CA ILE A 143 48.40 -39.84 -34.74
C ILE A 143 48.10 -38.50 -35.38
N ASP A 144 47.88 -38.48 -36.70
CA ASP A 144 47.57 -37.25 -37.43
C ASP A 144 46.29 -36.59 -36.92
N THR A 145 45.25 -37.38 -36.68
CA THR A 145 43.97 -36.89 -36.16
C THR A 145 44.12 -36.34 -34.74
N THR A 146 44.90 -37.01 -33.90
CA THR A 146 45.19 -36.57 -32.53
C THR A 146 45.98 -35.26 -32.52
N LEU A 147 47.01 -35.13 -33.37
CA LEU A 147 47.80 -33.90 -33.50
C LEU A 147 46.94 -32.73 -34.01
N ALA A 148 46.08 -32.96 -34.98
CA ALA A 148 45.16 -31.94 -35.49
C ALA A 148 44.19 -31.44 -34.41
N ASN A 149 43.63 -32.36 -33.63
CA ASN A 149 42.72 -32.03 -32.53
C ASN A 149 43.43 -31.26 -31.41
N LEU A 150 44.64 -31.69 -31.01
CA LEU A 150 45.45 -30.98 -30.01
C LEU A 150 45.83 -29.57 -30.47
N ALA A 151 46.21 -29.39 -31.73
CA ALA A 151 46.52 -28.08 -32.30
C ALA A 151 45.28 -27.16 -32.32
N SER A 152 44.09 -27.71 -32.60
CA SER A 152 42.83 -26.98 -32.53
C SER A 152 42.52 -26.53 -31.09
N ALA A 153 42.61 -27.44 -30.12
CA ALA A 153 42.38 -27.15 -28.71
C ALA A 153 43.35 -26.08 -28.17
N SER A 154 44.64 -26.18 -28.54
CA SER A 154 45.67 -25.22 -28.16
C SER A 154 45.36 -23.81 -28.69
N ARG A 155 44.97 -23.69 -29.97
CA ARG A 155 44.55 -22.40 -30.56
C ARG A 155 43.35 -21.81 -29.84
N LYS A 156 42.33 -22.62 -29.54
CA LYS A 156 41.13 -22.17 -28.83
C LYS A 156 41.46 -21.64 -27.43
N ALA A 157 42.25 -22.38 -26.67
CA ALA A 157 42.68 -21.95 -25.33
C ALA A 157 43.47 -20.63 -25.38
N LYS A 158 44.34 -20.46 -26.39
CA LYS A 158 45.12 -19.22 -26.55
C LYS A 158 44.22 -18.00 -26.82
N VAL A 159 43.20 -18.14 -27.67
CA VAL A 159 42.22 -17.08 -27.95
C VAL A 159 41.40 -16.76 -26.69
N GLU A 160 40.95 -17.77 -25.95
CA GLU A 160 40.22 -17.56 -24.70
C GLU A 160 41.05 -16.82 -23.65
N MET A 161 42.34 -17.15 -23.52
CA MET A 161 43.26 -16.44 -22.62
C MET A 161 43.39 -14.97 -22.98
N GLU A 162 43.49 -14.62 -24.26
CA GLU A 162 43.60 -13.23 -24.72
C GLU A 162 42.33 -12.44 -24.38
N VAL A 163 41.15 -12.98 -24.69
CA VAL A 163 39.85 -12.36 -24.38
C VAL A 163 39.66 -12.15 -22.88
N VAL A 164 40.00 -13.16 -22.07
CA VAL A 164 39.92 -13.04 -20.60
C VAL A 164 40.92 -12.00 -20.09
N GLY A 165 42.12 -11.96 -20.67
CA GLY A 165 43.13 -10.94 -20.36
C GLY A 165 42.63 -9.51 -20.58
N ASP A 166 41.95 -9.28 -21.71
CA ASP A 166 41.37 -7.97 -22.03
C ASP A 166 40.21 -7.60 -21.10
N ARG A 167 39.30 -8.53 -20.80
CA ARG A 167 38.21 -8.30 -19.84
C ARG A 167 38.72 -7.93 -18.44
N VAL A 168 39.80 -8.59 -17.99
CA VAL A 168 40.43 -8.26 -16.70
C VAL A 168 41.01 -6.85 -16.72
N ARG A 169 41.57 -6.42 -17.86
CA ARG A 169 42.11 -5.07 -18.03
C ARG A 169 41.00 -4.03 -17.96
N GLU A 170 39.93 -4.21 -18.74
CA GLU A 170 38.76 -3.32 -18.74
C GLU A 170 38.12 -3.22 -17.35
N SER A 171 37.94 -4.36 -16.67
CA SER A 171 37.38 -4.39 -15.32
C SER A 171 38.26 -3.66 -14.30
N LYS A 172 39.59 -3.74 -14.44
CA LYS A 172 40.53 -2.99 -13.59
C LYS A 172 40.45 -1.49 -13.85
N GLU A 173 40.35 -1.08 -15.11
CA GLU A 173 40.17 0.32 -15.49
C GLU A 173 38.85 0.88 -14.97
N GLU A 174 37.75 0.13 -15.13
CA GLU A 174 36.44 0.50 -14.61
C GLU A 174 36.44 0.63 -13.08
N ARG A 175 37.05 -0.34 -12.37
CA ARG A 175 37.24 -0.25 -10.92
C ARG A 175 38.05 0.99 -10.54
N SER A 176 39.08 1.33 -11.30
CA SER A 176 39.87 2.55 -11.05
C SER A 176 39.04 3.80 -11.24
N ARG A 177 38.22 3.85 -12.31
CA ARG A 177 37.29 4.95 -12.56
C ARG A 177 36.30 5.11 -11.41
N LEU A 178 35.75 4.03 -10.87
CA LEU A 178 34.74 4.07 -9.80
C LEU A 178 35.30 4.26 -8.39
N ARG A 179 36.62 4.43 -8.19
CA ARG A 179 37.19 4.63 -6.84
C ARG A 179 36.58 5.83 -6.09
N HIS A 180 36.30 6.91 -6.81
CA HIS A 180 35.74 8.13 -6.24
C HIS A 180 34.31 7.96 -5.70
N VAL A 181 33.57 6.95 -6.16
CA VAL A 181 32.20 6.67 -5.68
C VAL A 181 32.18 6.36 -4.19
N LEU A 182 33.23 5.71 -3.66
CA LEU A 182 33.35 5.43 -2.21
C LEU A 182 33.51 6.71 -1.38
N GLU A 183 34.09 7.77 -1.95
CA GLU A 183 34.17 9.07 -1.29
C GLU A 183 32.86 9.84 -1.44
N MET A 184 32.23 9.78 -2.62
CA MET A 184 30.92 10.37 -2.86
C MET A 184 29.83 9.80 -1.96
N ASP A 185 29.89 8.51 -1.62
CA ASP A 185 28.95 7.85 -0.69
C ASP A 185 28.99 8.50 0.70
N LYS A 186 30.19 8.79 1.22
CA LYS A 186 30.35 9.51 2.50
C LYS A 186 29.81 10.94 2.44
N ASP A 187 29.99 11.62 1.31
CA ASP A 187 29.45 12.96 1.14
C ASP A 187 27.93 12.94 0.95
N PHE A 188 27.39 11.91 0.30
CA PHE A 188 25.95 11.68 0.18
C PHE A 188 25.30 11.42 1.54
N GLU A 189 25.90 10.60 2.41
CA GLU A 189 25.43 10.41 3.77
C GLU A 189 25.33 11.73 4.55
N LYS A 190 26.31 12.62 4.41
CA LYS A 190 26.26 13.96 5.02
C LYS A 190 25.11 14.80 4.47
N VAL A 191 24.86 14.76 3.16
CA VAL A 191 23.75 15.49 2.54
C VAL A 191 22.40 14.96 3.04
N CYS A 192 22.23 13.64 3.14
CA CYS A 192 21.02 13.03 3.69
C CYS A 192 20.78 13.43 5.17
N ALA A 193 21.84 13.51 5.97
CA ALA A 193 21.73 14.01 7.34
C ALA A 193 21.25 15.47 7.37
N ILE A 194 21.83 16.35 6.55
CA ILE A 194 21.42 17.75 6.44
C ILE A 194 19.97 17.88 5.94
N GLU A 195 19.55 17.06 4.99
CA GLU A 195 18.16 17.04 4.50
C GLU A 195 17.17 16.66 5.61
N THR A 196 17.54 15.66 6.43
CA THR A 196 16.75 15.24 7.59
C THR A 196 16.63 16.41 8.59
N ASP A 197 17.74 17.04 8.95
CA ASP A 197 17.75 18.20 9.86
C ASP A 197 16.93 19.37 9.30
N TYR A 198 17.06 19.66 8.00
CA TYR A 198 16.30 20.71 7.33
C TYR A 198 14.79 20.43 7.40
N SER A 199 14.38 19.17 7.19
CA SER A 199 12.98 18.77 7.28
C SER A 199 12.41 18.99 8.69
N GLU A 200 13.18 18.70 9.75
CA GLU A 200 12.77 18.97 11.12
C GLU A 200 12.60 20.46 11.39
N VAL A 201 13.57 21.28 10.94
CA VAL A 201 13.51 22.74 11.10
C VAL A 201 12.28 23.30 10.38
N LEU A 202 11.97 22.78 9.19
CA LEU A 202 10.80 23.21 8.42
C LEU A 202 9.48 22.84 9.11
N GLN A 203 9.41 21.66 9.73
CA GLN A 203 8.28 21.27 10.58
C GLN A 203 8.14 22.18 11.81
N ARG A 204 9.24 22.52 12.49
CA ARG A 204 9.20 23.45 13.62
C ARG A 204 8.76 24.86 13.19
N ALA A 205 9.21 25.32 12.03
CA ALA A 205 8.83 26.60 11.47
C ALA A 205 7.34 26.65 11.08
N SER A 206 6.79 25.56 10.53
CA SER A 206 5.36 25.47 10.19
C SER A 206 4.48 25.53 11.45
N VAL A 207 4.87 24.83 12.51
CA VAL A 207 4.20 24.90 13.82
C VAL A 207 4.26 26.31 14.38
N LEU A 208 5.44 26.94 14.38
CA LEU A 208 5.59 28.31 14.88
C LEU A 208 4.72 29.30 14.08
N ARG A 209 4.64 29.16 12.76
CA ARG A 209 3.76 29.96 11.91
C ARG A 209 2.30 29.84 12.32
N SER A 210 1.82 28.63 12.56
CA SER A 210 0.43 28.40 13.02
C SER A 210 0.14 29.02 14.39
N VAL A 211 1.13 29.02 15.29
CA VAL A 211 1.01 29.67 16.61
C VAL A 211 0.94 31.19 16.45
N LEU A 212 1.78 31.77 15.59
CA LEU A 212 1.76 33.21 15.30
C LEU A 212 0.43 33.65 14.68
N GLU A 213 -0.10 32.88 13.71
CA GLU A 213 -1.40 33.17 13.11
C GLU A 213 -2.53 33.15 14.15
N ARG A 214 -2.53 32.16 15.05
CA ARG A 214 -3.47 32.12 16.18
C ARG A 214 -3.31 33.31 17.12
N ALA A 215 -2.08 33.68 17.48
CA ALA A 215 -1.81 34.83 18.34
C ALA A 215 -2.29 36.15 17.71
N VAL A 216 -2.06 36.34 16.40
CA VAL A 216 -2.55 37.50 15.65
C VAL A 216 -4.08 37.51 15.60
N SER A 217 -4.72 36.36 15.38
CA SER A 217 -6.18 36.22 15.43
C SER A 217 -6.74 36.61 16.80
N HIS A 218 -6.19 36.05 17.88
CA HIS A 218 -6.60 36.39 19.25
C HIS A 218 -6.42 37.87 19.58
N ARG A 219 -5.32 38.50 19.14
CA ARG A 219 -5.11 39.93 19.32
C ARG A 219 -6.14 40.78 18.58
N ARG A 220 -6.58 40.35 17.38
CA ARG A 220 -7.68 41.01 16.65
C ARG A 220 -9.00 40.83 17.39
N THR A 221 -9.30 39.62 17.86
CA THR A 221 -10.52 39.34 18.65
C THR A 221 -10.55 40.16 19.93
N GLU A 222 -9.42 40.30 20.63
CA GLU A 222 -9.32 41.13 21.83
C GLU A 222 -9.61 42.60 21.51
N LYS A 223 -9.02 43.14 20.44
CA LYS A 223 -9.26 44.53 20.02
C LYS A 223 -10.75 44.75 19.70
N ASN A 224 -11.35 43.86 18.92
CA ASN A 224 -12.77 43.94 18.58
C ASN A 224 -13.66 43.81 19.81
N ALA A 225 -13.35 42.88 20.74
CA ALA A 225 -14.10 42.72 21.98
C ALA A 225 -14.06 43.98 22.86
N ARG A 226 -12.91 44.67 22.92
CA ARG A 226 -12.80 45.97 23.60
C ARG A 226 -13.66 47.05 22.93
N GLU A 227 -13.62 47.15 21.60
CA GLU A 227 -14.47 48.10 20.85
C GLU A 227 -15.98 47.79 21.03
N TRP A 228 -16.35 46.51 21.05
CA TRP A 228 -17.71 46.06 21.30
C TRP A 228 -18.15 46.30 22.74
N LEU A 229 -17.27 46.18 23.73
CA LEU A 229 -17.59 46.46 25.13
C LEU A 229 -17.96 47.94 25.32
N ILE A 230 -17.13 48.85 24.78
CA ILE A 230 -17.40 50.30 24.84
C ILE A 230 -18.73 50.62 24.13
N SER A 231 -18.93 50.06 22.93
CA SER A 231 -20.17 50.28 22.18
C SER A 231 -21.39 49.69 22.92
N GLY A 232 -21.21 48.53 23.56
CA GLY A 232 -22.22 47.86 24.37
C GLY A 232 -22.62 48.67 25.60
N GLU A 233 -21.67 49.24 26.33
CA GLU A 233 -21.94 50.13 27.47
C GLU A 233 -22.75 51.35 27.05
N ILE A 234 -22.43 51.98 25.91
CA ILE A 234 -23.20 53.11 25.38
C ILE A 234 -24.65 52.69 25.08
N VAL A 235 -24.85 51.53 24.42
CA VAL A 235 -26.19 51.03 24.09
C VAL A 235 -26.98 50.69 25.36
N VAL A 236 -26.36 50.08 26.36
CA VAL A 236 -27.00 49.76 27.64
C VAL A 236 -27.42 51.05 28.36
N ASN A 237 -26.54 52.04 28.43
CA ASN A 237 -26.86 53.33 29.06
C ASN A 237 -28.00 54.05 28.32
N ALA A 238 -27.96 54.09 26.99
CA ALA A 238 -29.06 54.64 26.19
C ALA A 238 -30.38 53.88 26.42
N GLY A 239 -30.32 52.56 26.61
CA GLY A 239 -31.47 51.74 26.98
C GLY A 239 -32.05 52.10 28.36
N ILE A 240 -31.20 52.36 29.35
CA ILE A 240 -31.61 52.81 30.69
C ILE A 240 -32.26 54.21 30.61
N GLU A 241 -31.63 55.16 29.91
CA GLU A 241 -32.19 56.51 29.72
C GLU A 241 -33.55 56.46 29.01
N TRP A 242 -33.70 55.60 27.99
CA TRP A 242 -34.97 55.40 27.32
C TRP A 242 -36.04 54.82 28.25
N GLN A 243 -35.69 53.86 29.12
CA GLN A 243 -36.60 53.32 30.13
C GLN A 243 -37.06 54.41 31.11
N GLU A 244 -36.15 55.26 31.59
CA GLU A 244 -36.49 56.38 32.49
C GLU A 244 -37.37 57.41 31.79
N ALA A 245 -37.05 57.78 30.56
CA ALA A 245 -37.85 58.68 29.74
C ALA A 245 -39.25 58.12 29.50
N GLN A 246 -39.36 56.81 29.27
CA GLN A 246 -40.65 56.15 29.09
C GLN A 246 -41.48 56.11 30.36
N LYS A 247 -40.83 55.93 31.53
CA LYS A 247 -41.48 56.04 32.83
C LYS A 247 -42.02 57.46 33.06
N LYS A 248 -41.20 58.49 32.82
CA LYS A 248 -41.61 59.91 32.90
C LYS A 248 -42.74 60.25 31.93
N LYS A 249 -42.69 59.74 30.68
CA LYS A 249 -43.77 59.91 29.71
C LYS A 249 -45.08 59.33 30.22
N LYS A 250 -45.03 58.13 30.82
CA LYS A 250 -46.20 57.49 31.42
C LYS A 250 -46.78 58.33 32.57
N GLU A 251 -45.94 58.80 33.48
CA GLU A 251 -46.34 59.69 34.58
C GLU A 251 -46.98 60.99 34.08
N LEU A 252 -46.39 61.63 33.06
CA LEU A 252 -46.95 62.83 32.44
C LEU A 252 -48.29 62.54 31.74
N CYS A 253 -48.42 61.40 31.06
CA CYS A 253 -49.69 60.99 30.47
C CYS A 253 -50.78 60.80 31.54
N ASP A 254 -50.44 60.19 32.68
CA ASP A 254 -51.35 60.00 33.82
C ASP A 254 -51.77 61.36 34.41
N GLN A 255 -50.82 62.29 34.59
CA GLN A 255 -51.10 63.65 35.04
C GLN A 255 -51.97 64.44 34.06
N VAL A 256 -51.72 64.35 32.76
CA VAL A 256 -52.57 64.98 31.73
C VAL A 256 -53.96 64.36 31.73
N GLY A 257 -54.07 63.06 31.95
CA GLY A 257 -55.35 62.38 32.18
C GLY A 257 -56.10 62.96 33.37
N TYR A 258 -55.41 63.13 34.51
CA TYR A 258 -55.96 63.73 35.72
C TYR A 258 -56.40 65.19 35.51
N ILE A 259 -55.60 66.00 34.82
CA ILE A 259 -55.98 67.38 34.47
C ILE A 259 -57.22 67.41 33.57
N ARG A 260 -57.35 66.48 32.61
CA ARG A 260 -58.57 66.37 31.78
C ARG A 260 -59.80 66.04 32.61
N GLU A 261 -59.68 65.15 33.60
CA GLU A 261 -60.78 64.87 34.54
C GLU A 261 -61.13 66.10 35.37
N LEU A 262 -60.15 66.78 35.96
CA LEU A 262 -60.38 68.02 36.71
C LEU A 262 -61.05 69.08 35.84
N ARG A 263 -60.69 69.18 34.57
CA ARG A 263 -61.31 70.13 33.62
C ARG A 263 -62.78 69.77 33.34
N LYS A 264 -63.13 68.49 33.26
CA LYS A 264 -64.54 68.05 33.18
C LYS A 264 -65.31 68.47 34.43
N ILE A 265 -64.72 68.33 35.62
CA ILE A 265 -65.33 68.75 36.89
C ILE A 265 -65.53 70.28 36.91
N ALA A 266 -64.52 71.06 36.50
CA ALA A 266 -64.60 72.52 36.48
C ALA A 266 -65.60 73.08 35.45
N GLN A 267 -65.93 72.31 34.39
CA GLN A 267 -66.94 72.69 33.39
C GLN A 267 -68.36 72.21 33.75
N ALA A 268 -68.54 71.51 34.87
CA ALA A 268 -69.87 71.17 35.36
C ALA A 268 -70.57 72.46 35.87
N PRO A 269 -71.84 72.71 35.48
CA PRO A 269 -72.57 73.89 35.92
C PRO A 269 -72.75 73.88 37.45
N VAL A 270 -72.43 75.00 38.09
CA VAL A 270 -72.52 75.20 39.55
C VAL A 270 -73.97 75.00 40.01
N PRO A 271 -74.26 74.11 40.99
CA PRO A 271 -75.62 73.89 41.49
C PRO A 271 -76.23 75.15 42.14
N SER A 272 -77.52 75.41 41.92
CA SER A 272 -78.20 76.62 42.41
C SER A 272 -78.30 76.70 43.94
N LEU A 273 -77.94 77.84 44.50
CA LEU A 273 -77.74 78.14 45.94
C LEU A 273 -79.00 78.09 46.85
N VAL A 274 -80.18 77.74 46.34
CA VAL A 274 -81.45 77.74 47.10
C VAL A 274 -81.47 76.67 48.21
N THR A 275 -80.68 75.61 48.09
CA THR A 275 -80.65 74.50 49.05
C THR A 275 -79.84 74.81 50.32
N ILE A 276 -78.98 75.82 50.31
CA ILE A 276 -78.05 76.11 51.43
C ILE A 276 -78.72 76.93 52.54
N GLU A 277 -79.69 77.80 52.22
CA GLU A 277 -80.39 78.59 53.25
C GLU A 277 -81.21 77.71 54.22
N LYS A 278 -81.83 76.62 53.73
CA LYS A 278 -82.59 75.70 54.61
C LYS A 278 -81.72 74.95 55.62
N VAL A 279 -80.48 74.62 55.26
CA VAL A 279 -79.57 73.87 56.14
C VAL A 279 -78.94 74.78 57.21
N ALA A 280 -78.86 76.10 56.95
CA ALA A 280 -78.36 77.06 57.93
C ALA A 280 -79.33 77.26 59.11
N ASP A 281 -80.64 77.30 58.85
CA ASP A 281 -81.66 77.43 59.90
C ASP A 281 -81.71 76.18 60.82
N ASP A 282 -81.59 74.98 60.24
CA ASP A 282 -81.59 73.73 61.02
C ASP A 282 -80.35 73.58 61.90
N TRP A 283 -79.18 74.13 61.51
CA TRP A 283 -77.96 74.03 62.32
C TRP A 283 -77.97 74.96 63.54
N GLY A 284 -78.63 76.12 63.45
CA GLY A 284 -78.78 77.05 64.58
C GLY A 284 -79.56 76.42 65.75
N ALA A 285 -80.61 75.65 65.45
CA ALA A 285 -81.41 74.97 66.46
C ALA A 285 -80.62 73.86 67.19
N VAL A 286 -79.82 73.09 66.46
CA VAL A 286 -79.04 71.98 67.04
C VAL A 286 -77.83 72.48 67.84
N ALA A 287 -77.21 73.58 67.44
CA ALA A 287 -76.08 74.16 68.18
C ALA A 287 -76.50 74.72 69.56
N ALA A 288 -77.67 75.36 69.64
CA ALA A 288 -78.18 75.90 70.90
C ALA A 288 -78.49 74.81 71.94
N GLU A 289 -79.03 73.66 71.51
CA GLU A 289 -79.36 72.56 72.41
C GLU A 289 -78.11 71.85 72.96
N ARG A 290 -77.06 71.73 72.14
CA ARG A 290 -75.76 71.20 72.59
C ARG A 290 -75.16 72.06 73.71
N ASP A 291 -75.16 73.38 73.56
CA ASP A 291 -74.52 74.27 74.54
C ASP A 291 -75.27 74.26 75.87
N ARG A 292 -76.61 74.19 75.82
CA ARG A 292 -77.45 74.06 77.02
C ARG A 292 -77.19 72.76 77.79
N LEU A 293 -77.06 71.63 77.10
CA LEU A 293 -76.74 70.35 77.73
C LEU A 293 -75.32 70.33 78.33
N THR A 294 -74.38 71.06 77.74
CA THR A 294 -73.01 71.16 78.25
C THR A 294 -72.96 71.95 79.56
N MET A 295 -73.69 73.08 79.66
CA MET A 295 -73.81 73.85 80.91
C MET A 295 -74.42 73.02 82.06
N MET A 296 -75.44 72.21 81.77
CA MET A 296 -76.07 71.36 82.80
C MET A 296 -75.13 70.27 83.31
N LEU A 297 -74.19 69.78 82.49
CA LEU A 297 -73.19 68.81 82.91
C LEU A 297 -72.14 69.45 83.85
N ASP A 298 -71.72 70.68 83.56
CA ASP A 298 -70.78 71.42 84.42
C ASP A 298 -71.40 71.76 85.78
N ASP A 299 -72.68 72.17 85.83
CA ASP A 299 -73.39 72.45 87.09
C ASP A 299 -73.51 71.19 87.97
N ILE A 300 -73.76 70.01 87.37
CA ILE A 300 -73.82 68.74 88.11
C ILE A 300 -72.45 68.37 88.68
N GLN A 301 -71.36 68.65 87.97
CA GLN A 301 -70.01 68.42 88.49
C GLN A 301 -69.69 69.36 89.67
N GLY A 302 -70.05 70.65 89.57
CA GLY A 302 -69.84 71.63 90.65
C GLY A 302 -70.60 71.29 91.93
N LEU A 303 -71.89 70.92 91.81
CA LEU A 303 -72.69 70.52 92.98
C LEU A 303 -72.15 69.27 93.68
N LYS A 304 -71.52 68.36 92.93
CA LYS A 304 -70.93 67.14 93.49
C LYS A 304 -69.69 67.45 94.35
N GLU A 305 -68.89 68.43 93.94
CA GLU A 305 -67.75 68.92 94.72
C GLU A 305 -68.19 69.69 95.97
N GLU A 306 -69.25 70.51 95.89
CA GLU A 306 -69.78 71.21 97.07
C GLU A 306 -70.31 70.26 98.15
N VAL A 307 -70.99 69.17 97.76
CA VAL A 307 -71.47 68.16 98.73
C VAL A 307 -70.30 67.50 99.45
N CYS A 308 -69.24 67.14 98.73
CA CYS A 308 -68.04 66.53 99.30
C CYS A 308 -67.36 67.46 100.32
N GLN A 309 -67.21 68.75 99.99
CA GLN A 309 -66.62 69.74 100.92
C GLN A 309 -67.50 70.00 102.16
N LYS A 310 -68.83 69.99 102.00
CA LYS A 310 -69.76 70.17 103.12
C LYS A 310 -69.75 68.95 104.06
N GLU A 311 -69.62 67.73 103.54
CA GLU A 311 -69.48 66.52 104.36
C GLU A 311 -68.19 66.53 105.18
N GLU A 312 -67.04 66.89 104.58
CA GLU A 312 -65.78 67.08 105.32
C GLU A 312 -65.88 68.17 106.39
N SER A 313 -66.55 69.28 106.07
CA SER A 313 -66.77 70.38 107.02
C SER A 313 -67.67 69.98 108.19
N MET A 314 -68.67 69.11 107.96
CA MET A 314 -69.57 68.61 109.00
C MET A 314 -68.82 67.68 109.96
N GLU A 315 -67.94 66.83 109.44
CA GLU A 315 -67.16 65.91 110.27
C GLU A 315 -66.11 66.64 111.10
N GLN A 316 -65.49 67.69 110.56
CA GLN A 316 -64.60 68.60 111.29
C GLN A 316 -65.33 69.44 112.36
N ALA A 317 -66.60 69.81 112.12
CA ALA A 317 -67.42 70.50 113.11
C ALA A 317 -67.89 69.55 114.23
N ARG A 318 -68.17 68.28 113.93
CA ARG A 318 -68.50 67.22 114.91
C ARG A 318 -67.33 66.91 115.84
N THR A 319 -66.13 66.76 115.29
CA THR A 319 -64.91 66.54 116.11
C THR A 319 -64.60 67.75 116.99
N LYS A 320 -64.71 68.98 116.48
CA LYS A 320 -64.54 70.21 117.29
C LYS A 320 -65.63 70.43 118.34
N PHE A 321 -66.84 69.90 118.13
CA PHE A 321 -67.92 69.94 119.13
C PHE A 321 -67.66 68.93 120.27
N HIS A 322 -67.18 67.73 119.95
CA HIS A 322 -66.82 66.72 120.97
C HIS A 322 -65.55 67.09 121.77
N GLU A 323 -64.56 67.77 121.17
CA GLU A 323 -63.36 68.24 121.91
C GLU A 323 -63.65 69.42 122.86
N ARG A 324 -64.71 70.21 122.61
CA ARG A 324 -65.05 71.41 123.42
C ARG A 324 -66.10 71.15 124.50
N LEU A 325 -66.65 69.94 124.58
CA LEU A 325 -67.57 69.51 125.65
C LEU A 325 -66.79 68.66 126.67
N GLY A 326 -66.52 69.26 127.84
CA GLY A 326 -66.09 68.49 129.02
C GLY A 326 -67.20 67.59 129.56
N GLU A 327 -66.95 66.91 130.69
CA GLU A 327 -67.85 65.91 131.29
C GLU A 327 -69.22 66.44 131.77
N THR A 328 -69.64 67.66 131.44
CA THR A 328 -70.92 68.25 131.89
C THR A 328 -71.56 69.14 130.81
N CYS A 329 -72.82 68.83 130.48
CA CYS A 329 -73.64 69.59 129.52
C CYS A 329 -74.02 70.99 130.04
N PRO A 330 -73.77 72.08 129.30
CA PRO A 330 -74.10 73.46 129.70
C PRO A 330 -75.60 73.83 129.66
N LEU A 331 -76.51 72.90 129.31
CA LEU A 331 -77.96 73.14 129.26
C LEU A 331 -78.79 72.33 130.28
N CYS A 332 -78.26 71.29 130.90
CA CYS A 332 -79.03 70.43 131.83
C CYS A 332 -78.24 69.75 132.98
N GLY A 333 -76.94 70.04 133.14
CA GLY A 333 -76.23 69.82 134.42
C GLY A 333 -75.93 68.38 134.85
N THR A 334 -75.96 67.37 133.96
CA THR A 334 -75.57 65.98 134.30
C THR A 334 -74.57 65.40 133.29
N ARG A 335 -73.75 64.44 133.75
CA ARG A 335 -72.58 63.88 133.02
C ARG A 335 -72.99 63.24 131.69
N ILE A 336 -72.38 63.67 130.59
CA ILE A 336 -72.53 62.99 129.30
C ILE A 336 -71.66 61.73 129.34
N GLU A 337 -72.28 60.60 129.64
CA GLU A 337 -71.69 59.29 129.40
C GLU A 337 -71.63 59.02 127.90
N SER A 338 -70.41 58.84 127.42
CA SER A 338 -70.02 57.98 126.30
C SER A 338 -70.63 58.25 124.92
N SER A 339 -69.81 58.08 123.88
CA SER A 339 -69.82 56.85 123.09
C SER A 339 -69.20 57.14 121.72
N ARG A 340 -68.15 56.38 121.42
CA ARG A 340 -67.68 55.95 120.09
C ARG A 340 -67.63 56.99 118.96
#